data_AF-U5T313-F1
#
_entry.id   AF-U5T313-F1
#
_cell.length_a   1.000
_cell.length_b   1.000
_cell.length_c   1.000
_cell.angle_alpha   90.00
_cell.angle_beta   90.00
_cell.angle_gamma   90.00
#
_symmetry.space_group_name_H-M   'P 1'
#
loop_
_entity.id
_entity.type
_entity.pdbx_description
1 polymer ?
#
loop_
_entity_poly.entity_id
_entity_poly.type
_entity_poly.pdbx_seq_one_letter_code
_entity_poly.pdbx_strand_id
1 'polypeptide(L)' 'MLVPVAQRRGHSIERVDIMDDPRAEAAYAESIPVVECEGRAEALRWPFDTASLYRYLP' A
#
# COMPACT_ATOMS: atom_id res chain seq x y z
N MET A 1 5.94 3.50 8.97
CA MET A 1 4.70 4.26 9.25
C MET A 1 3.44 3.42 9.02
N LEU A 2 3.32 2.69 7.89
CA LEU A 2 2.17 1.81 7.60
C LEU A 2 1.86 0.78 8.70
N VAL A 3 2.87 0.03 9.16
CA VAL A 3 2.72 -1.06 10.15
C VAL A 3 1.91 -0.67 11.40
N PRO A 4 2.29 0.36 12.16
CA PRO A 4 1.53 0.74 13.34
C PRO A 4 0.12 1.30 13.03
N VAL A 5 -0.12 1.84 11.83
CA VAL A 5 -1.47 2.32 11.45
C VAL A 5 -2.38 1.14 11.13
N ALA A 6 -1.90 0.19 10.33
CA ALA A 6 -2.65 -1.01 9.96
C ALA A 6 -3.01 -1.85 11.19
N GLN A 7 -2.06 -2.09 12.09
CA GLN A 7 -2.29 -2.84 13.34
C GLN A 7 -3.37 -2.19 14.21
N ARG A 8 -3.34 -0.85 14.37
CA ARG A 8 -4.36 -0.13 15.15
C ARG A 8 -5.76 -0.19 14.53
N ARG A 9 -5.85 -0.44 13.22
CA ARG A 9 -7.09 -0.61 12.46
C ARG A 9 -7.49 -2.08 12.31
N GLY A 10 -6.73 -3.02 12.87
CA GLY A 10 -7.03 -4.45 12.82
C GLY A 10 -6.68 -5.12 11.48
N HIS A 11 -5.86 -4.47 10.64
CA HIS A 11 -5.43 -5.02 9.36
C HIS A 11 -4.12 -5.82 9.49
N SER A 12 -4.04 -6.95 8.81
CA SER A 12 -2.78 -7.64 8.54
C SER A 12 -2.04 -6.94 7.39
N ILE A 13 -0.72 -7.07 7.34
CA ILE A 13 0.08 -6.55 6.24
C ILE A 13 0.80 -7.73 5.57
N GLU A 14 0.61 -7.83 4.27
CA GLU A 14 1.44 -8.63 3.39
C GLU A 14 2.42 -7.72 2.65
N ARG A 15 3.68 -8.16 2.54
CA ARG A 15 4.70 -7.47 1.75
C ARG A 15 4.89 -8.26 0.46
N VAL A 16 4.59 -7.61 -0.66
CA VAL A 16 4.78 -8.18 -1.99
C VAL A 16 6.03 -7.53 -2.59
N ASP A 17 6.98 -8.37 -3.01
CA ASP A 17 8.07 -7.95 -3.88
C ASP A 17 7.60 -8.05 -5.33
N ILE A 18 7.85 -7.02 -6.12
CA ILE A 18 7.43 -6.96 -7.52
C ILE A 18 8.55 -7.36 -8.47
N MET A 19 9.79 -7.50 -7.98
CA MET A 19 10.93 -7.89 -8.80
C MET A 19 10.67 -9.24 -9.47
N ASP A 20 11.02 -9.35 -10.75
CA ASP A 20 10.80 -10.52 -11.61
C ASP A 20 9.32 -10.79 -11.96
N ASP A 21 8.39 -9.88 -11.62
CA ASP A 21 7.02 -9.85 -12.16
C ASP A 21 6.88 -8.67 -13.13
N PRO A 22 7.00 -8.89 -14.46
CA PRO A 22 6.94 -7.82 -15.45
C PRO A 22 5.65 -7.01 -15.42
N ARG A 23 4.53 -7.60 -14.97
CA ARG A 23 3.24 -6.87 -14.89
C ARG A 23 3.23 -5.97 -13.66
N ALA A 24 3.68 -6.47 -12.52
CA ALA A 24 3.74 -5.69 -11.29
C ALA A 24 4.81 -4.58 -11.39
N GLU A 25 5.97 -4.87 -11.99
CA GLU A 25 6.99 -3.86 -12.28
C GLU A 25 6.45 -2.73 -13.15
N ALA A 26 5.82 -3.06 -14.29
CA ALA A 26 5.23 -2.06 -15.17
C ALA A 26 4.15 -1.19 -14.48
N ALA A 27 3.40 -1.77 -13.53
CA ALA A 27 2.32 -1.07 -12.84
C ALA A 27 2.79 -0.21 -11.65
N TYR A 28 3.87 -0.60 -10.97
CA TYR A 28 4.22 -0.05 -9.66
C TYR A 28 5.66 0.44 -9.51
N ALA A 29 6.62 0.03 -10.34
CA ALA A 29 8.06 0.27 -10.13
C ALA A 29 8.44 1.75 -9.91
N GLU A 30 7.79 2.69 -10.58
CA GLU A 30 8.05 4.13 -10.44
C GLU A 30 7.38 4.78 -9.22
N SER A 31 6.54 4.03 -8.51
CA SER A 31 5.67 4.56 -7.45
C SER A 31 5.77 3.79 -6.13
N ILE A 32 6.67 2.81 -6.05
CA ILE A 32 6.95 2.11 -4.80
C ILE A 32 7.46 3.11 -3.73
N PRO A 33 6.98 3.01 -2.47
CA PRO A 33 6.02 2.03 -1.96
C PRO A 33 4.56 2.34 -2.35
N VAL A 34 3.79 1.30 -2.63
CA VAL A 34 2.34 1.36 -2.91
C VAL A 34 1.59 0.54 -1.85
N VAL A 35 0.42 1.00 -1.43
CA VAL A 35 -0.47 0.27 -0.52
C VAL A 35 -1.78 -0.05 -1.23
N GLU A 36 -2.08 -1.33 -1.35
CA GLU A 36 -3.38 -1.82 -1.78
C GLU A 36 -4.15 -2.34 -0.56
N CYS A 37 -5.46 -2.11 -0.57
CA CYS A 37 -6.36 -2.56 0.48
C CYS A 37 -7.60 -3.17 -0.18
N GLU A 38 -7.98 -4.36 0.27
CA GLU A 38 -9.21 -4.99 -0.18
C GLU A 38 -10.41 -4.05 0.09
N GLY A 39 -11.28 -3.91 -0.90
CA GLY A 39 -12.43 -2.98 -0.85
C GLY A 39 -12.12 -1.54 -1.27
N ARG A 40 -10.88 -1.20 -1.64
CA ARG A 40 -10.55 0.08 -2.30
C ARG A 40 -10.39 -0.12 -3.80
N ALA A 41 -10.96 0.80 -4.58
CA ALA A 41 -10.84 0.79 -6.04
C ALA A 41 -9.46 1.26 -6.52
N GLU A 42 -8.79 2.11 -5.75
CA GLU A 42 -7.50 2.69 -6.11
C GLU A 42 -6.45 2.40 -5.03
N ALA A 43 -5.22 2.15 -5.46
CA ALA A 43 -4.07 2.00 -4.58
C ALA A 43 -3.58 3.35 -4.06
N LEU A 44 -3.12 3.39 -2.81
CA LEU A 44 -2.44 4.57 -2.26
C LEU A 44 -0.97 4.55 -2.70
N ARG A 45 -0.60 5.48 -3.59
CA ARG A 45 0.77 5.62 -4.11
C ARG A 45 1.59 6.62 -3.31
N TRP A 46 2.89 6.41 -3.26
CA TRP A 46 3.84 7.37 -2.68
C TRP A 46 3.78 8.72 -3.42
N PRO A 47 3.98 9.87 -2.74
CA PRO A 47 4.20 10.02 -1.30
C PRO A 47 2.91 10.01 -0.48
N PHE A 48 2.97 9.39 0.70
CA PHE A 48 1.89 9.46 1.70
C PHE A 48 2.44 9.56 3.12
N ASP A 49 1.64 10.18 4.00
CA ASP A 49 1.91 10.34 5.42
C ASP A 49 0.93 9.54 6.28
N THR A 50 1.04 9.68 7.61
CA THR A 50 0.20 8.96 8.57
C THR A 50 -1.27 9.33 8.39
N ALA A 51 -1.57 10.59 8.10
CA ALA A 51 -2.94 11.07 7.93
C ALA A 51 -3.59 10.46 6.68
N SER A 52 -2.85 10.38 5.57
CA SER A 52 -3.28 9.71 4.35
C SER A 52 -3.54 8.22 4.59
N LEU A 53 -2.70 7.53 5.36
CA LEU A 53 -2.93 6.14 5.74
C LEU A 53 -4.22 5.95 6.56
N TYR A 54 -4.49 6.83 7.53
CA TYR A 54 -5.73 6.76 8.33
C TYR A 54 -7.00 7.08 7.53
N ARG A 55 -6.91 7.89 6.47
CA ARG A 55 -8.02 8.15 5.54
C ARG A 55 -8.23 6.98 4.58
N TYR A 56 -7.15 6.36 4.14
CA TYR A 56 -7.17 5.30 3.14
C TYR A 56 -7.58 3.94 3.70
N LEU A 57 -7.07 3.55 4.87
CA LEU A 57 -7.46 2.28 5.48
C LEU A 57 -8.88 2.41 6.08
N PRO A 58 -9.76 1.42 5.84
CA PRO A 58 -11.08 1.39 6.47
C PRO A 58 -10.99 1.28 8.00
#